data_AF-A0A8T2QYH0-F1
#
_entry.id   AF-A0A8T2QYH0-F1
#
_cell.length_a   1.000
_cell.length_b   1.000
_cell.length_c   1.000
_cell.angle_alpha   90.00
_cell.angle_beta   90.00
_cell.angle_gamma   90.00
#
_symmetry.space_group_name_H-M   'P 1'
#
loop_
_entity.id
_entity.type
_entity.pdbx_description
1 polymer ?
#
loop_
_entity_poly.entity_id
_entity_poly.type
_entity_poly.pdbx_seq_one_letter_code
_entity_poly.pdbx_strand_id
1 'polypeptide(L)'
;MGGWLNPEIANHFSTYAEACFAAFGDRVKHWITLNEPLRFALFGYGIGIHAPGRTSNRDKASEGDTSTEPYLVAHNALLAHALAVDTYNKKFRVCVLFDWLCGVCECINLQ
;
A
#
# COMPACT_ATOMS: atom_id res chain seq x y z
N MET A 1 -12.16 7.47 -10.08
CA MET A 1 -11.68 6.60 -8.99
C MET A 1 -10.61 7.38 -8.23
N GLY A 2 -10.89 7.86 -7.00
CA GLY A 2 -10.03 8.80 -6.26
C GLY A 2 -8.67 8.27 -5.76
N GLY A 3 -8.10 7.24 -6.39
CA GLY A 3 -6.80 6.67 -6.04
C GLY A 3 -6.68 6.33 -4.56
N TRP A 4 -5.56 6.71 -3.95
CA TRP A 4 -5.28 6.47 -2.53
C TRP A 4 -6.16 7.25 -1.54
N LEU A 5 -6.93 8.25 -2.00
CA LEU A 5 -7.91 8.94 -1.17
C LEU A 5 -9.24 8.17 -1.07
N ASN A 6 -9.46 7.19 -1.95
CA ASN A 6 -10.66 6.36 -1.92
C ASN A 6 -10.48 5.22 -0.91
N PRO A 7 -11.35 5.05 0.10
CA PRO A 7 -11.25 3.93 1.05
C PRO A 7 -11.28 2.55 0.38
N GLU A 8 -11.96 2.42 -0.78
CA GLU A 8 -12.02 1.15 -1.53
C GLU A 8 -10.67 0.76 -2.18
N ILE A 9 -9.67 1.64 -2.18
CA ILE A 9 -8.36 1.33 -2.77
C ILE A 9 -7.70 0.12 -2.12
N ALA A 10 -7.96 -0.13 -0.83
CA ALA A 10 -7.41 -1.27 -0.12
C ALA A 10 -7.92 -2.60 -0.70
N ASN A 11 -9.22 -2.66 -1.04
CA ASN A 11 -9.83 -3.83 -1.68
C ASN A 11 -9.32 -4.05 -3.11
N HIS A 12 -9.21 -2.97 -3.90
CA HIS A 12 -8.66 -3.03 -5.25
C HIS A 12 -7.19 -3.48 -5.23
N PHE A 13 -6.39 -2.95 -4.30
CA PHE A 13 -5.00 -3.34 -4.14
C PHE A 13 -4.86 -4.80 -3.71
N SER A 14 -5.70 -5.29 -2.80
CA SER A 14 -5.73 -6.70 -2.40
C SER A 14 -6.04 -7.61 -3.58
N THR A 15 -6.99 -7.22 -4.45
CA THR A 15 -7.33 -7.97 -5.67
C THR A 15 -6.16 -7.99 -6.66
N TYR A 16 -5.46 -6.87 -6.83
CA TYR A 16 -4.25 -6.79 -7.63
C TYR A 16 -3.13 -7.69 -7.06
N ALA A 17 -2.90 -7.64 -5.75
CA ALA A 17 -1.91 -8.47 -5.08
C ALA A 17 -2.23 -9.97 -5.24
N GLU A 18 -3.49 -10.37 -5.09
CA GLU A 18 -3.95 -11.75 -5.33
C GLU A 18 -3.60 -12.22 -6.75
N ALA A 19 -3.87 -11.40 -7.77
CA ALA A 19 -3.51 -11.73 -9.15
C ALA A 19 -2.00 -11.90 -9.32
N CYS A 20 -1.18 -11.05 -8.70
CA CYS A 20 0.28 -11.19 -8.71
C CYS A 20 0.74 -12.47 -8.01
N PHE A 21 0.20 -12.79 -6.83
CA PHE A 21 0.54 -14.00 -6.09
C PHE A 21 0.17 -15.26 -6.88
N ALA A 22 -1.01 -15.27 -7.51
CA ALA A 22 -1.44 -16.38 -8.36
C ALA A 22 -0.56 -16.57 -9.59
N ALA A 23 -0.15 -15.47 -10.24
CA ALA A 23 0.63 -15.52 -11.48
C ALA A 23 2.13 -15.81 -11.28
N PHE A 24 2.70 -15.39 -10.15
CA PHE A 24 4.15 -15.42 -9.94
C PHE A 24 4.60 -16.11 -8.64
N GLY A 25 3.67 -16.51 -7.76
CA GLY A 25 3.99 -17.14 -6.48
C GLY A 25 4.68 -18.49 -6.58
N ASP A 26 4.69 -19.12 -7.76
CA ASP A 26 5.47 -20.32 -8.07
C ASP A 26 6.98 -20.04 -7.98
N ARG A 27 7.43 -18.86 -8.43
CA ARG A 27 8.84 -18.45 -8.48
C ARG A 27 9.21 -17.37 -7.47
N VAL A 28 8.34 -16.40 -7.22
CA VAL A 28 8.57 -15.27 -6.33
C VAL A 28 8.17 -15.65 -4.91
N LYS A 29 9.15 -15.73 -4.00
CA LYS A 29 8.95 -16.11 -2.59
C LYS A 29 9.02 -14.94 -1.61
N HIS A 30 9.57 -13.82 -2.06
CA HIS A 30 9.69 -12.60 -1.26
C HIS A 30 8.89 -11.48 -1.91
N TRP A 31 8.03 -10.86 -1.11
CA TRP A 31 7.10 -9.85 -1.59
C TRP A 31 7.26 -8.57 -0.80
N ILE A 32 7.21 -7.45 -1.52
CA ILE A 32 7.07 -6.11 -0.95
C ILE A 32 5.73 -5.59 -1.48
N THR A 33 4.85 -5.19 -0.57
CA THR A 33 3.51 -4.68 -0.93
C THR A 33 3.59 -3.24 -1.38
N LEU A 34 4.14 -2.35 -0.54
CA LEU A 34 4.25 -0.92 -0.82
C LEU A 34 5.69 -0.46 -0.59
N ASN A 35 6.21 0.32 -1.53
CA ASN A 35 7.49 0.99 -1.37
C ASN A 35 7.26 2.38 -0.75
N GLU A 36 7.97 2.68 0.33
CA GLU A 36 8.01 4.00 0.99
C GLU A 36 6.63 4.68 1.18
N PRO A 37 5.69 4.09 1.94
CA PRO A 37 4.32 4.62 2.02
C PRO A 37 4.23 6.05 2.55
N LEU A 38 5.08 6.41 3.50
CA LEU A 38 5.18 7.78 4.01
C LEU A 38 5.56 8.79 2.91
N ARG A 39 6.44 8.39 1.99
CA ARG A 39 6.97 9.29 0.96
C ARG A 39 5.93 9.59 -0.10
N PHE A 40 5.19 8.59 -0.59
CA PHE A 40 4.15 8.88 -1.57
C PHE A 40 2.96 9.62 -0.95
N ALA A 41 2.62 9.35 0.32
CA ALA A 41 1.61 10.11 1.04
C ALA A 41 2.01 11.59 1.17
N LEU A 42 3.20 11.87 1.70
CA LEU A 42 3.65 13.23 1.95
C LEU A 42 3.98 14.00 0.66
N PHE A 43 4.70 13.39 -0.28
CA PHE A 43 5.13 14.09 -1.49
C PHE A 43 4.05 14.14 -2.56
N GLY A 44 3.11 13.17 -2.57
CA GLY A 44 1.98 13.14 -3.50
C GLY A 44 0.78 13.97 -3.06
N TYR A 45 0.53 14.06 -1.75
CA TYR A 45 -0.70 14.66 -1.19
C TYR A 45 -0.46 15.76 -0.14
N GLY A 46 0.79 15.99 0.25
CA GLY A 46 1.17 17.06 1.18
C GLY A 46 1.93 18.19 0.49
N ILE A 47 3.14 17.90 0.03
CA ILE A 47 4.01 18.84 -0.69
C ILE A 47 3.59 19.00 -2.16
N GLY A 48 3.02 17.95 -2.75
CA GLY A 48 2.51 17.95 -4.13
C GLY A 48 3.59 17.94 -5.21
N ILE A 49 4.79 17.39 -4.93
CA ILE A 49 5.90 17.30 -5.91
C ILE A 49 5.92 15.96 -6.66
N HIS A 50 5.25 14.93 -6.14
CA HIS A 50 5.04 13.66 -6.81
C HIS A 50 3.59 13.56 -7.28
N ALA A 51 3.31 12.71 -8.27
CA ALA A 51 1.93 12.42 -8.65
C ALA A 51 1.12 11.92 -7.44
N PRO A 52 -0.16 12.32 -7.29
CA PRO A 52 -0.95 13.15 -8.20
C PRO A 52 -0.71 14.67 -8.09
N GLY A 53 0.20 15.13 -7.22
CA GLY A 53 0.58 16.53 -7.10
C GLY A 53 -0.39 17.37 -6.28
N ARG A 54 -1.08 16.76 -5.31
CA ARG A 54 -2.09 17.44 -4.48
C ARG A 54 -1.43 18.14 -3.29
N THR A 55 -1.88 19.36 -3.02
CA THR A 55 -1.39 20.17 -1.89
C THR A 55 -2.36 21.33 -1.61
N SER A 56 -2.29 21.90 -0.40
CA SER A 56 -3.02 23.13 -0.07
C SER A 56 -2.43 24.39 -0.73
N ASN A 57 -1.21 24.32 -1.29
CA ASN A 57 -0.61 25.45 -2.01
C ASN A 57 -1.26 25.63 -3.39
N ARG A 58 -2.02 26.73 -3.55
CA ARG A 58 -2.79 27.03 -4.76
C ARG A 58 -1.96 27.50 -5.95
N ASP A 59 -0.71 27.89 -5.73
CA ASP A 59 0.23 28.18 -6.82
C ASP A 59 0.74 26.90 -7.48
N LYS A 60 0.65 25.75 -6.77
CA LYS A 60 1.14 24.45 -7.23
C LYS A 60 0.03 23.51 -7.69
N ALA A 61 -1.12 23.53 -7.00
CA ALA A 61 -2.22 22.62 -7.27
C ALA A 61 -3.59 23.30 -7.12
N SER A 62 -4.49 23.05 -8.07
CA SER A 62 -5.87 23.54 -8.04
C SER A 62 -6.70 22.92 -6.91
N GLU A 63 -6.28 21.77 -6.39
CA GLU A 63 -6.98 20.98 -5.38
C GLU A 63 -5.99 20.27 -4.43
N GLY A 64 -6.50 19.81 -3.29
CA GLY A 64 -5.71 19.12 -2.26
C GLY A 64 -5.88 19.76 -0.89
N ASP A 65 -5.74 18.96 0.16
CA ASP A 65 -5.68 19.42 1.54
C ASP A 65 -4.55 18.72 2.28
N THR A 66 -3.41 19.42 2.40
CA THR A 66 -2.21 18.96 3.11
C THR A 66 -2.47 18.64 4.58
N SER A 67 -3.52 19.20 5.19
CA SER A 67 -3.84 18.94 6.61
C SER A 67 -4.53 17.59 6.84
N THR A 68 -5.12 16.99 5.80
CA THR A 68 -5.93 15.76 5.92
C THR A 68 -5.48 14.65 4.96
N GLU A 69 -5.22 14.98 3.69
CA GLU A 69 -4.99 13.99 2.63
C GLU A 69 -3.78 13.07 2.86
N PRO A 70 -2.61 13.54 3.33
CA PRO A 70 -1.50 12.64 3.62
C PRO A 70 -1.85 11.56 4.64
N TYR A 71 -2.66 11.90 5.65
CA TYR A 71 -3.07 10.94 6.69
C TYR A 71 -4.08 9.92 6.16
N LEU A 72 -5.05 10.35 5.35
CA LEU A 72 -6.00 9.46 4.69
C LEU A 72 -5.28 8.48 3.76
N VAL A 73 -4.34 8.98 2.98
CA VAL A 73 -3.53 8.16 2.08
C VAL A 73 -2.67 7.16 2.85
N ALA A 74 -2.00 7.59 3.92
CA ALA A 74 -1.22 6.69 4.77
C ALA A 74 -2.10 5.62 5.43
N HIS A 75 -3.30 5.99 5.91
CA HIS A 75 -4.24 5.04 6.50
C HIS A 75 -4.68 3.98 5.49
N ASN A 76 -5.10 4.40 4.29
CA ASN A 76 -5.51 3.49 3.23
C ASN A 76 -4.35 2.61 2.74
N ALA A 77 -3.13 3.14 2.70
CA ALA A 77 -1.93 2.37 2.39
C ALA A 77 -1.69 1.24 3.41
N LEU A 78 -1.85 1.52 4.71
CA LEU A 78 -1.72 0.52 5.77
C LEU A 78 -2.82 -0.55 5.67
N LEU A 79 -4.07 -0.17 5.39
CA LEU A 79 -5.16 -1.12 5.16
C LEU A 79 -4.89 -1.98 3.91
N ALA A 80 -4.44 -1.38 2.82
CA ALA A 80 -4.08 -2.08 1.59
C ALA A 80 -2.97 -3.12 1.84
N HIS A 81 -1.94 -2.75 2.60
CA HIS A 81 -0.89 -3.66 3.05
C HIS A 81 -1.48 -4.82 3.86
N ALA A 82 -2.27 -4.52 4.89
CA ALA A 82 -2.85 -5.53 5.77
C ALA A 82 -3.74 -6.52 5.01
N LEU A 83 -4.58 -6.04 4.09
CA LEU A 83 -5.43 -6.90 3.26
C LEU A 83 -4.62 -7.77 2.30
N ALA A 84 -3.58 -7.21 1.66
CA ALA A 84 -2.71 -7.99 0.78
C ALA A 84 -1.96 -9.10 1.55
N VAL A 85 -1.47 -8.81 2.76
CA VAL A 85 -0.83 -9.80 3.64
C VAL A 85 -1.82 -10.86 4.11
N ASP A 86 -3.04 -10.48 4.49
CA ASP A 86 -4.10 -11.41 4.88
C ASP A 86 -4.47 -12.36 3.74
N THR A 87 -4.66 -11.82 2.52
CA THR A 87 -4.90 -12.60 1.30
C THR A 87 -3.75 -13.58 1.03
N TYR A 88 -2.50 -13.12 1.12
CA TYR A 88 -1.33 -13.97 0.95
C TYR A 88 -1.33 -15.12 1.98
N ASN A 89 -1.50 -14.81 3.25
CA ASN A 89 -1.49 -15.80 4.33
C ASN A 89 -2.59 -16.84 4.21
N LYS A 90 -3.79 -16.44 3.77
CA LYS A 90 -4.94 -17.34 3.64
C LYS A 90 -4.89 -18.24 2.41
N LYS A 91 -4.35 -17.74 1.29
CA LYS A 91 -4.48 -18.41 -0.02
C LYS A 91 -3.17 -18.93 -0.59
N PHE A 92 -2.04 -18.30 -0.27
CA PHE A 92 -0.76 -18.52 -0.96
C PHE A 92 0.39 -18.92 -0.04
N ARG A 93 0.33 -18.61 1.26
CA ARG A 93 1.32 -19.08 2.23
C ARG A 93 1.15 -20.58 2.40
N VAL A 94 2.09 -21.33 1.86
CA VAL A 94 2.22 -22.76 2.15
C VAL A 94 2.55 -22.86 3.63
N CYS A 95 1.74 -23.60 4.39
CA CYS A 95 2.00 -23.89 5.80
C CYS A 95 3.28 -24.73 5.90
N VAL A 96 4.43 -24.08 5.97
CA VAL A 96 5.55 -24.59 6.76
C VAL A 96 5.24 -24.14 8.18
N LEU A 97 5.00 -25.10 9.08
CA LEU A 97 5.03 -24.83 10.52
C LEU A 97 6.36 -24.10 10.78
N PHE A 98 6.33 -22.81 11.10
CA PHE A 98 7.17 -22.10 12.06
C PHE A 98 6.98 -20.58 11.89
N ASP A 99 6.87 -19.92 13.04
CA ASP A 99 7.09 -18.51 13.34
C ASP A 99 6.08 -17.43 12.89
N TRP A 100 5.26 -17.08 13.89
CA TRP A 100 4.51 -15.84 14.06
C TRP A 100 5.47 -14.72 14.48
N LEU A 101 5.58 -13.62 13.72
CA LEU A 101 5.90 -12.25 14.17
C LEU A 101 5.79 -11.32 12.93
N CYS A 102 5.07 -10.19 13.02
CA CYS A 102 4.90 -9.23 11.92
C CYS A 102 5.05 -7.78 12.43
N GLY A 103 5.90 -7.00 11.76
CA GLY A 103 6.08 -5.56 11.95
C GLY A 103 6.24 -4.84 10.59
N VAL A 104 5.76 -3.60 10.49
CA VAL A 104 5.63 -2.82 9.25
C VAL A 104 6.99 -2.23 8.82
N CYS A 105 7.26 -2.33 7.51
CA CYS A 105 8.54 -2.07 6.82
C CYS A 105 9.59 -3.17 6.95
N GLU A 106 9.18 -4.41 6.74
CA GLU A 106 10.09 -5.49 6.37
C GLU A 106 9.61 -6.05 5.03
N CYS A 107 10.55 -6.45 4.16
CA CYS A 107 10.25 -7.48 3.17
C CYS A 107 9.39 -8.54 3.86
N ILE A 108 8.40 -9.12 3.18
CA ILE A 108 7.83 -10.37 3.67
C ILE A 108 8.97 -11.41 3.55
N ASN A 109 9.88 -11.40 4.53
CA ASN A 109 10.93 -12.37 4.75
C ASN A 109 10.24 -13.52 5.46
N LEU A 110 9.59 -14.34 4.63
CA LEU A 110 9.28 -15.71 5.00
C LEU A 110 10.64 -16.43 5.01
N GLN A 111 11.29 -16.47 6.16
CA GLN A 111 12.26 -17.54 6.43
C GLN A 111 11.49 -18.76 6.92
#